data_AF-A0A527Q062-F1
#
_entry.id   AF-A0A527Q062-F1
#
_cell.length_a   1.000
_cell.length_b   1.000
_cell.length_c   1.000
_cell.angle_alpha   90.00
_cell.angle_beta   90.00
_cell.angle_gamma   90.00
#
_symmetry.space_group_name_H-M   'P 1'
#
loop_
_entity.id
_entity.type
_entity.pdbx_description
1 polymer ?
#
loop_
_entity_poly.entity_id
_entity_poly.type
_entity_poly.pdbx_seq_one_letter_code
_entity_poly.pdbx_strand_id
1 'polypeptide(L)' 'MRGAGWIKGLREAEAQELRREIVQLELDFIEAANSGGKGKLHDIAHSLRWQKARLERLEECLAAMPAGKTTSA' A
#
# COMPACT_ATOMS: atom_id res chain seq x y z
N MET A 1 -20.90 -2.65 18.77
CA MET A 1 -21.00 -2.33 17.34
C MET A 1 -19.80 -1.44 16.98
N ARG A 2 -18.94 -1.82 16.02
CA ARG A 2 -17.79 -0.98 15.64
C ARG A 2 -18.32 0.19 14.77
N GLY A 3 -18.14 1.43 15.21
CA GLY A 3 -18.65 2.63 14.51
C GLY A 3 -17.91 2.92 13.20
N ALA A 4 -18.49 3.72 12.31
CA ALA A 4 -18.02 3.95 10.92
C ALA A 4 -16.51 4.24 10.74
N GLY A 5 -15.83 4.79 11.76
CA GLY A 5 -14.37 4.99 11.76
C GLY A 5 -13.54 3.70 11.76
N TRP A 6 -14.12 2.54 12.09
CA TRP A 6 -13.38 1.27 12.18
C TRP A 6 -12.90 0.77 10.80
N ILE A 7 -13.72 0.95 9.77
CA ILE A 7 -13.37 0.55 8.39
C ILE A 7 -12.28 1.46 7.87
N LYS A 8 -12.40 2.78 8.12
CA LYS A 8 -11.38 3.75 7.73
C LYS A 8 -10.03 3.45 8.37
N GLY A 9 -9.99 3.23 9.70
CA GLY A 9 -8.76 2.89 10.40
C GLY A 9 -8.12 1.58 9.91
N LEU A 10 -8.93 0.57 9.56
CA LEU A 10 -8.41 -0.67 8.98
C LEU A 10 -7.76 -0.43 7.60
N ARG A 11 -8.41 0.36 6.74
CA ARG A 11 -7.90 0.69 5.41
C ARG A 11 -6.65 1.59 5.47
N GLU A 12 -6.58 2.50 6.45
CA GLU A 12 -5.38 3.29 6.72
C GLU A 12 -4.21 2.39 7.14
N ALA A 13 -4.45 1.42 8.03
CA ALA A 13 -3.43 0.45 8.43
C ALA A 13 -2.95 -0.40 7.24
N GLU A 14 -3.87 -0.86 6.38
CA GLU A 14 -3.53 -1.58 5.14
C GLU A 14 -2.67 -0.73 4.19
N ALA A 15 -2.98 0.56 4.03
CA ALA A 15 -2.19 1.46 3.19
C ALA A 15 -0.77 1.68 3.75
N GLN A 16 -0.64 1.78 5.08
CA GLN A 16 0.67 1.89 5.72
C GLN A 16 1.51 0.62 5.54
N GLU A 17 0.90 -0.56 5.57
CA GLU A 17 1.60 -1.81 5.29
C GLU A 17 2.07 -1.86 3.83
N LEU A 18 1.18 -1.56 2.87
CA LEU A 18 1.53 -1.53 1.46
C LEU A 18 2.68 -0.57 1.15
N ARG A 19 2.72 0.60 1.81
CA ARG A 19 3.85 1.53 1.67
C ARG A 19 5.16 0.93 2.16
N ARG A 20 5.16 0.19 3.28
CA ARG A 20 6.36 -0.53 3.75
C ARG A 20 6.79 -1.61 2.77
N GLU A 21 5.86 -2.41 2.28
CA GLU A 21 6.13 -3.46 1.29
C GLU A 21 6.72 -2.87 -0.01
N ILE A 22 6.18 -1.74 -0.50
CA ILE A 22 6.71 -1.05 -1.68
C ILE A 22 8.14 -0.58 -1.45
N VAL A 23 8.43 0.05 -0.30
CA VAL A 23 9.80 0.49 0.02
C VAL A 23 10.77 -0.70 0.02
N GLN A 24 10.38 -1.83 0.60
CA GLN A 24 11.21 -3.03 0.58
C GLN A 24 11.43 -3.55 -0.86
N LEU A 25 10.37 -3.62 -1.67
CA LEU A 25 10.48 -4.03 -3.08
C LEU A 25 11.36 -3.08 -3.91
N GLU A 26 11.36 -1.79 -3.61
CA GLU A 26 12.25 -0.81 -4.26
C GLU A 26 13.72 -1.07 -3.91
N LEU A 27 14.01 -1.38 -2.64
CA LEU A 27 15.36 -1.78 -2.21
C LEU A 27 15.80 -3.07 -2.88
N ASP A 28 14.94 -4.10 -2.88
CA ASP A 28 15.21 -5.38 -3.51
C ASP A 28 15.43 -5.24 -5.02
N PHE A 29 14.71 -4.31 -5.66
CA PHE A 29 14.87 -4.02 -7.08
C PHE A 29 16.26 -3.43 -7.38
N ILE A 30 16.71 -2.49 -6.56
CA ILE A 30 18.05 -1.89 -6.66
C ILE A 30 19.13 -2.97 -6.46
N GLU A 31 18.97 -3.83 -5.45
CA GLU A 31 19.91 -4.93 -5.20
C GLU A 31 19.94 -5.95 -6.35
N ALA A 32 18.77 -6.33 -6.88
CA ALA A 32 18.65 -7.24 -8.02
C ALA A 32 19.25 -6.66 -9.30
N ALA A 33 19.10 -5.35 -9.53
CA ALA A 33 19.70 -4.65 -10.66
C ALA A 33 21.24 -4.65 -10.57
N ASN A 34 21.78 -4.44 -9.37
CA ASN A 34 23.22 -4.41 -9.13
C ASN A 34 23.87 -5.80 -9.20
N SER A 35 23.13 -6.86 -8.84
CA SER A 35 23.64 -8.24 -8.84
C SER A 35 23.52 -8.96 -10.20
N GLY A 36 22.93 -8.32 -11.22
CA GLY A 36 22.80 -8.88 -12.57
C GLY A 36 21.73 -9.99 -12.72
N GLY A 37 20.90 -10.20 -11.70
CA GLY A 37 19.85 -11.23 -11.68
C GLY A 37 18.61 -10.85 -12.48
N LYS A 38 18.66 -11.00 -13.82
CA LYS A 38 17.56 -10.59 -14.74
C LYS A 38 16.18 -11.17 -14.41
N GLY A 39 16.09 -12.43 -13.98
CA GLY A 39 14.82 -13.08 -13.60
C GLY A 39 14.21 -12.47 -12.34
N LYS A 40 15.00 -12.42 -11.26
CA LYS A 40 14.62 -11.78 -9.99
C LYS A 40 14.17 -10.32 -10.19
N LEU A 41 14.86 -9.58 -11.06
CA LEU A 41 14.51 -8.21 -11.38
C LEU A 41 13.14 -8.08 -12.05
N HIS A 42 12.79 -8.99 -12.97
CA HIS A 42 11.48 -8.98 -13.62
C HIS A 42 10.35 -9.22 -12.62
N ASP A 43 10.51 -10.20 -11.74
CA ASP A 43 9.50 -10.57 -10.73
C ASP A 43 9.30 -9.46 -9.70
N ILE A 44 10.39 -8.83 -9.24
CA ILE A 44 10.32 -7.67 -8.34
C ILE A 44 9.65 -6.49 -9.05
N ALA A 45 10.00 -6.20 -10.31
CA ALA A 45 9.38 -5.11 -11.06
C ALA A 45 7.88 -5.33 -11.27
N HIS A 46 7.47 -6.57 -11.53
CA HIS A 46 6.05 -6.93 -11.63
C HIS A 46 5.32 -6.70 -10.31
N SER A 47 5.88 -7.20 -9.21
CA SER A 47 5.33 -7.05 -7.87
C SER A 47 5.23 -5.57 -7.47
N LEU A 48 6.25 -4.77 -7.79
CA LEU A 48 6.27 -3.34 -7.50
C LEU A 48 5.15 -2.58 -8.23
N ARG A 49 4.94 -2.86 -9.52
CA ARG A 49 3.84 -2.23 -10.29
C ARG A 49 2.48 -2.61 -9.71
N TRP A 50 2.29 -3.88 -9.38
CA TRP A 50 1.05 -4.36 -8.78
C TRP A 50 0.76 -3.67 -7.44
N GLN A 51 1.73 -3.62 -6.54
CA GLN A 51 1.54 -3.04 -5.21
C GLN A 51 1.32 -1.53 -5.27
N LYS A 52 2.01 -0.81 -6.17
CA LYS A 52 1.75 0.63 -6.39
C LYS A 52 0.31 0.87 -6.87
N ALA A 53 -0.16 0.09 -7.84
CA ALA A 53 -1.53 0.21 -8.35
C ALA A 53 -2.61 -0.22 -7.33
N ARG A 54 -2.26 -1.11 -6.40
CA ARG A 54 -3.14 -1.49 -5.27
C ARG A 54 -3.19 -0.38 -4.23
N LEU A 55 -2.04 0.22 -3.90
CA LEU A 55 -1.96 1.35 -2.96
C LEU A 55 -2.75 2.55 -3.49
N GLU A 56 -2.59 2.91 -4.76
CA GLU A 56 -3.33 4.00 -5.40
C GLU A 56 -4.84 3.84 -5.25
N ARG A 57 -5.38 2.67 -5.62
CA ARG A 57 -6.82 2.38 -5.45
C ARG A 57 -7.27 2.46 -3.99
N LEU A 58 -6.43 2.00 -3.06
CA LEU A 58 -6.75 2.05 -1.63
C LEU A 58 -6.77 3.50 -1.12
N GLU A 59 -5.84 4.33 -1.58
CA GLU A 59 -5.76 5.75 -1.25
C GLU A 59 -6.94 6.53 -1.85
N GLU A 60 -7.35 6.22 -3.07
CA GLU A 60 -8.60 6.74 -3.68
C GLU A 60 -9.83 6.36 -2.84
N CYS A 61 -9.94 5.10 -2.42
CA CYS A 61 -11.03 4.65 -1.54
C CYS A 61 -11.02 5.39 -0.20
N LEU A 62 -9.83 5.59 0.38
CA LEU A 62 -9.65 6.34 1.63
C LEU A 62 -10.08 7.80 1.50
N ALA A 63 -9.74 8.44 0.38
CA ALA A 63 -10.13 9.82 0.08
C ALA A 63 -11.64 9.98 -0.13
N ALA A 64 -12.29 8.97 -0.71
CA ALA A 64 -13.74 8.95 -0.91
C ALA A 64 -14.53 8.63 0.37
N MET A 65 -13.89 8.09 1.42
CA MET A 65 -14.58 7.74 2.66
C MET A 65 -14.95 9.00 3.47
N PRO A 66 -16.21 9.12 3.94
CA PRO A 66 -16.62 10.24 4.74
C PRO A 66 -15.79 10.29 6.02
N ALA A 67 -15.33 11.49 6.41
CA ALA A 67 -14.81 11.71 7.75
C ALA A 67 -15.94 11.34 8.72
N GLY A 68 -15.80 10.22 9.41
CA GLY A 68 -16.84 9.74 10.32
C GLY A 68 -17.23 10.90 11.23
N LYS A 69 -18.52 11.24 11.28
CA LYS A 69 -19.02 12.25 12.20
C LYS A 69 -18.51 11.88 13.59
N THR A 70 -17.55 12.63 14.11
CA THR A 70 -17.33 12.72 15.54
C THR A 70 -18.57 13.39 16.08
N THR A 71 -19.61 12.60 16.38
CA THR A 71 -20.59 12.99 17.39
C THR A 71 -19.82 13.09 18.70
N SER A 72 -19.19 14.24 18.91
CA SER A 72 -18.82 14.70 20.24
C SER A 72 -20.13 14.82 21.01
N ALA A 73 -20.27 13.97 22.03
CA ALA A 73 -21.25 14.10 23.09
C ALA A 73 -20.59 14.85 24.25
#